data_AF-A0A081BF92-F1
#
_entry.id   AF-A0A081BF92-F1
#
_cell.length_a   1.000
_cell.length_b   1.000
_cell.length_c   1.000
_cell.angle_alpha   90.00
_cell.angle_beta   90.00
_cell.angle_gamma   90.00
#
_symmetry.space_group_name_H-M   'P 1'
#
loop_
_entity.id
_entity.type
_entity.pdbx_description
1 polymer ?
#
loop_
_entity_poly.entity_id
_entity_poly.type
_entity_poly.pdbx_seq_one_letter_code
_entity_poly.pdbx_strand_id
1 'polypeptide(L)'
;MPKSYLCEKERQELQAERVSENMTYLIEAQEAFSAGDRETGRAWLALAEIPAPALLALKRVEGADYIRARGLRTETAEAAYGKDWLDRDL
;
A
#
# COMPACT_ATOMS: atom_id res chain seq x y z
N MET A 1 -6.83 -12.85 3.76
CA MET A 1 -6.17 -11.70 4.43
C MET A 1 -4.81 -12.13 4.92
N PRO A 2 -3.76 -11.30 4.77
CA PRO A 2 -2.43 -11.58 5.32
C PRO A 2 -2.46 -11.70 6.85
N LYS A 3 -1.37 -12.19 7.45
CA LYS A 3 -1.20 -12.19 8.91
C LYS A 3 -1.35 -10.76 9.42
N SER A 4 -2.13 -10.57 10.48
CA SER A 4 -2.22 -9.26 11.11
C SER A 4 -1.12 -9.05 12.14
N TYR A 5 -0.66 -7.79 12.22
CA TYR A 5 0.26 -7.29 13.22
C TYR A 5 -0.41 -6.41 14.27
N LEU A 6 -1.62 -5.92 14.02
CA LEU A 6 -2.42 -5.23 15.03
C LEU A 6 -2.99 -6.20 16.05
N CYS A 7 -2.95 -5.84 17.34
CA CYS A 7 -3.68 -6.57 18.36
C CYS A 7 -5.18 -6.25 18.30
N GLU A 8 -5.99 -7.06 18.97
CA GLU A 8 -7.45 -6.90 18.99
C GLU A 8 -7.88 -5.51 19.49
N LYS A 9 -7.17 -4.97 20.49
CA LYS A 9 -7.44 -3.64 21.03
C LYS A 9 -7.19 -2.54 19.99
N GLU A 10 -6.05 -2.55 19.31
CA GLU A 10 -5.73 -1.56 18.27
C GLU A 10 -6.74 -1.63 17.12
N ARG A 11 -7.17 -2.84 16.74
CA ARG A 11 -8.22 -3.05 15.74
C ARG A 11 -9.55 -2.40 16.15
N GLN A 12 -9.96 -2.59 17.40
CA GLN A 12 -11.19 -2.01 17.94
C GLN A 12 -11.10 -0.48 18.02
N GLU A 13 -9.93 0.07 18.35
CA GLU A 13 -9.68 1.51 18.36
C GLU A 13 -9.81 2.11 16.96
N LEU A 14 -9.19 1.50 15.94
CA LEU A 14 -9.34 1.94 14.55
C LEU A 14 -10.80 1.88 14.08
N GLN A 15 -11.55 0.86 14.50
CA GLN A 15 -12.97 0.74 14.19
C GLN A 15 -13.80 1.84 14.88
N ALA A 16 -13.51 2.14 16.16
CA ALA A 16 -14.16 3.20 16.91
C ALA A 16 -13.90 4.60 16.32
N GLU A 17 -12.68 4.82 15.80
CA GLU A 17 -12.27 6.03 15.09
C GLU A 17 -12.82 6.11 13.66
N ARG A 18 -13.54 5.08 13.20
CA ARG A 18 -14.11 4.97 11.84
C ARG A 18 -13.03 5.08 10.76
N VAL A 19 -11.84 4.57 11.05
CA VAL A 19 -10.73 4.46 10.09
C VAL A 19 -11.20 3.58 8.92
N SER A 20 -10.92 4.04 7.70
CA SER A 20 -11.32 3.30 6.50
C SER A 20 -10.54 2.00 6.38
N GLU A 21 -11.14 0.98 5.77
CA GLU A 21 -10.49 -0.32 5.55
C GLU A 21 -9.18 -0.15 4.76
N ASN A 22 -9.15 0.75 3.78
CA ASN A 22 -7.94 1.07 3.04
C ASN A 22 -6.81 1.59 3.95
N MET A 23 -7.15 2.45 4.90
CA MET A 23 -6.18 2.97 5.85
C MET A 23 -5.72 1.86 6.82
N THR A 24 -6.61 0.95 7.21
CA THR A 24 -6.24 -0.24 7.98
C THR A 24 -5.21 -1.11 7.25
N TYR A 25 -5.34 -1.30 5.93
CA TYR A 25 -4.34 -2.03 5.14
C TYR A 25 -2.96 -1.35 5.17
N LEU A 26 -2.93 -0.02 5.08
CA LEU A 26 -1.68 0.75 5.16
C LEU A 26 -1.03 0.64 6.55
N ILE A 27 -1.83 0.67 7.62
CA ILE A 27 -1.34 0.50 9.00
C ILE A 27 -0.79 -0.92 9.20
N GLU A 28 -1.52 -1.96 8.79
CA GLU A 28 -1.06 -3.35 8.88
C GLU A 28 0.24 -3.58 8.09
N ALA A 29 0.35 -2.97 6.92
CA ALA A 29 1.58 -3.00 6.14
C ALA A 29 2.76 -2.37 6.90
N GLN A 30 2.54 -1.19 7.50
CA GLN A 30 3.53 -0.49 8.30
C GLN A 30 3.98 -1.31 9.52
N GLU A 31 3.05 -1.87 10.28
CA GLU A 31 3.39 -2.67 11.47
C GLU A 31 4.16 -3.95 11.11
N ALA A 32 3.76 -4.63 10.03
CA ALA A 32 4.51 -5.78 9.53
C ALA A 32 5.94 -5.40 9.11
N PHE A 33 6.12 -4.26 8.43
CA PHE A 33 7.46 -3.75 8.09
C PHE A 33 8.28 -3.38 9.32
N SER A 34 7.69 -2.73 10.33
CA SER A 34 8.32 -2.39 11.61
C SER A 34 8.78 -3.63 12.37
N ALA A 35 8.01 -4.72 12.30
CA ALA A 35 8.38 -6.01 12.87
C ALA A 35 9.37 -6.83 12.01
N GLY A 36 9.83 -6.29 10.87
CA GLY A 36 10.76 -6.95 9.97
C GLY A 36 10.14 -7.99 9.02
N ASP A 37 8.83 -8.22 9.10
CA ASP A 37 8.09 -9.12 8.20
C ASP A 37 7.73 -8.40 6.90
N ARG A 38 8.73 -8.34 6.02
CA ARG A 38 8.59 -7.69 4.71
C ARG A 38 7.62 -8.40 3.78
N GLU A 39 7.39 -9.70 3.96
CA GLU A 39 6.46 -10.46 3.12
C GLU A 39 5.03 -10.08 3.46
N THR A 40 4.66 -10.15 4.73
CA THR A 40 3.33 -9.74 5.21
C THR A 40 3.07 -8.26 4.94
N GLY A 41 4.07 -7.39 5.16
CA GLY A 41 3.92 -5.96 4.87
C GLY A 41 3.63 -5.69 3.39
N ARG A 42 4.29 -6.41 2.47
CA ARG A 42 3.98 -6.33 1.04
C ARG A 42 2.58 -6.84 0.72
N ALA A 43 2.16 -7.95 1.32
CA ALA A 43 0.84 -8.53 1.09
C ALA A 43 -0.28 -7.58 1.51
N TRP A 44 -0.13 -6.86 2.63
CA TRP A 44 -1.08 -5.80 3.01
C TRP A 44 -1.03 -4.60 2.07
N LEU A 45 0.17 -4.15 1.70
CA LEU A 45 0.33 -3.00 0.81
C LEU A 45 -0.28 -3.24 -0.58
N ALA A 46 -0.28 -4.48 -1.08
CA ALA A 46 -0.89 -4.85 -2.35
C ALA A 46 -2.44 -4.75 -2.35
N LEU A 47 -3.08 -4.78 -1.17
CA LEU A 47 -4.53 -4.59 -1.04
C LEU A 47 -4.91 -3.10 -1.00
N ALA A 48 -3.99 -2.26 -0.54
CA ALA A 48 -4.23 -0.84 -0.35
C ALA A 48 -4.32 -0.10 -1.70
N GLU A 49 -5.32 0.77 -1.78
CA GLU A 49 -5.39 1.85 -2.75
C GLU A 49 -4.47 2.99 -2.29
N ILE A 50 -3.37 3.16 -3.01
CA ILE A 50 -2.35 4.17 -2.72
C ILE A 50 -2.65 5.43 -3.55
N PRO A 51 -2.57 6.64 -2.99
CA PRO A 51 -2.76 7.87 -3.77
C PRO A 51 -1.77 7.98 -4.94
N ALA A 52 -2.24 8.49 -6.09
CA ALA A 52 -1.43 8.63 -7.29
C ALA A 52 -0.08 9.36 -7.06
N PRO A 53 0.00 10.48 -6.31
CA PRO A 53 1.28 11.14 -6.06
C PRO A 53 2.27 10.28 -5.26
N ALA A 54 1.77 9.43 -4.36
CA ALA A 54 2.60 8.52 -3.59
C ALA A 54 3.11 7.36 -4.46
N LEU A 55 2.30 6.83 -5.37
CA LEU A 55 2.73 5.86 -6.37
C LEU A 55 3.78 6.45 -7.32
N LEU A 56 3.63 7.70 -7.73
CA LEU A 56 4.63 8.39 -8.56
C LEU A 56 5.95 8.59 -7.80
N ALA A 57 5.90 9.03 -6.55
CA ALA A 57 7.08 9.14 -5.70
C ALA A 57 7.78 7.79 -5.52
N LEU A 58 7.00 6.74 -5.26
CA LEU A 58 7.51 5.37 -5.13
C LEU A 58 8.20 4.90 -6.42
N LYS A 59 7.58 5.14 -7.58
CA LYS A 59 8.18 4.82 -8.88
C LYS A 59 9.51 5.56 -9.10
N ARG A 60 9.60 6.84 -8.72
CA ARG A 60 10.83 7.62 -8.87
C ARG A 60 11.97 7.13 -7.99
N VAL A 61 11.66 6.61 -6.81
CA VAL A 61 12.66 6.09 -5.85
C VAL A 61 13.08 4.66 -6.19
N GLU A 62 12.10 3.79 -6.47
CA GLU A 62 12.31 2.34 -6.54
C GLU A 62 12.21 1.76 -7.97
N GLY A 63 11.69 2.54 -8.92
CA GLY A 63 11.43 2.12 -10.29
C GLY A 63 10.06 1.47 -10.50
N ALA A 64 9.65 1.37 -11.76
CA ALA A 64 8.38 0.75 -12.16
C ALA A 64 8.33 -0.75 -11.84
N ASP A 65 9.46 -1.45 -11.98
CA ASP A 65 9.56 -2.89 -11.71
C ASP A 65 9.30 -3.21 -10.24
N TYR A 66 9.64 -2.31 -9.32
CA TYR A 66 9.33 -2.47 -7.90
C TYR A 66 7.83 -2.58 -7.66
N ILE A 67 7.06 -1.71 -8.31
CA ILE A 67 5.59 -1.62 -8.21
C ILE A 67 4.96 -2.88 -8.80
N ARG A 68 5.40 -3.27 -10.01
CA ARG A 68 4.92 -4.49 -10.70
C ARG A 68 5.19 -5.75 -9.90
N ALA A 69 6.43 -5.93 -9.43
CA ALA A 69 6.85 -7.12 -8.70
C ALA A 69 6.07 -7.32 -7.38
N ARG A 70 5.48 -6.25 -6.83
CA ARG A 70 4.67 -6.29 -5.61
C ARG A 70 3.18 -6.37 -5.86
N GLY A 71 2.74 -6.31 -7.12
CA GLY A 71 1.33 -6.33 -7.48
C GLY A 71 0.56 -5.18 -6.83
N LEU A 72 1.19 -4.00 -6.70
CA LEU A 72 0.50 -2.85 -6.12
C LEU A 72 -0.64 -2.41 -7.04
N ARG A 73 -1.74 -2.00 -6.42
CA ARG A 73 -2.88 -1.39 -7.08
C ARG A 73 -2.50 -0.03 -7.67
N THR A 74 -2.73 0.16 -8.97
CA THR A 74 -2.28 1.33 -9.74
C THR A 74 -3.40 2.18 -10.28
N GLU A 75 -4.66 1.85 -10.01
CA GLU A 75 -5.84 2.46 -10.62
C GLU A 75 -5.91 3.97 -10.40
N THR A 76 -5.47 4.45 -9.23
CA THR A 76 -5.39 5.88 -8.91
C THR A 76 -4.38 6.62 -9.80
N ALA A 77 -3.20 6.02 -10.02
CA ALA A 77 -2.16 6.56 -10.87
C ALA A 77 -2.52 6.44 -12.35
N GLU A 78 -3.18 5.36 -12.76
CA GLU A 78 -3.71 5.21 -14.12
C GLU A 78 -4.76 6.29 -14.43
N ALA A 79 -5.64 6.61 -13.48
CA ALA A 79 -6.62 7.67 -13.63
C ALA A 79 -5.98 9.06 -13.70
N ALA A 80 -4.89 9.30 -12.97
CA ALA A 80 -4.23 10.60 -12.90
C ALA A 80 -3.21 10.85 -14.03
N TYR A 81 -2.45 9.82 -14.43
CA TYR A 81 -1.27 9.94 -15.29
C TYR A 81 -1.38 9.14 -16.60
N GLY A 82 -2.41 8.30 -16.74
CA GLY A 82 -2.61 7.41 -17.88
C GLY A 82 -2.17 5.97 -17.59
N LYS A 83 -2.73 5.01 -18.34
CA LYS A 83 -2.44 3.57 -18.14
C LYS A 83 -0.99 3.18 -18.43
N ASP A 84 -0.29 4.00 -19.20
CA ASP A 84 1.12 3.83 -19.57
C ASP A 84 2.09 4.54 -18.61
N TRP A 85 1.59 5.08 -17.48
CA TRP A 85 2.41 5.89 -16.57
C TRP A 85 3.64 5.17 -16.00
N LEU A 86 3.59 3.83 -15.88
CA LEU A 86 4.74 3.04 -15.43
C LEU A 86 5.89 3.03 -16.45
N ASP A 87 5.59 3.18 -17.74
CA ASP A 87 6.56 3.09 -18.83
C ASP A 87 7.09 4.46 -19.30
N ARG A 88 6.44 5.54 -18.84
CA ARG A 88 6.80 6.92 -19.19
C ARG A 88 7.79 7.52 -18.22
N ASP A 89 8.56 8.50 -18.66
CA ASP A 89 9.30 9.37 -17.73
C ASP A 89 8.36 10.49 -17.25
N LEU A 90 8.12 10.58 -15.93
CA LEU A 90 7.10 11.44 -15.30
C LEU A 90 7.64 12.16 -14.07
#